data_AF-A0A8W8KP29-F1
#
_entry.id   AF-A0A8W8KP29-F1
#
_cell.length_a   1.000
_cell.length_b   1.000
_cell.length_c   1.000
_cell.angle_alpha   90.00
_cell.angle_beta   90.00
_cell.angle_gamma   90.00
#
_symmetry.space_group_name_H-M   'P 1'
#
loop_
_entity.id
_entity.type
_entity.pdbx_description
1 polymer ?
#
loop_
_entity_poly.entity_id
_entity_poly.type
_entity_poly.pdbx_seq_one_letter_code
_entity_poly.pdbx_strand_id
1 'polypeptide(L)'
;MEVAGIEDTIAGVWALYRNENLDGYLKECGVNFILRKLAQAASLYVTMVISMEDGQLRIQNKGPKNTDHKAPLGTEIFITDLMHNPMKEVHTWDKNQLVTVSEPTPGSKALPTRVIRELVEGQLVM
;
A
#
# COMPACT_ATOMS: atom_id res chain seq x y z
N MET A 1 -7.72 18.08 -9.99
CA MET A 1 -7.14 17.19 -8.97
C MET A 1 -6.10 16.36 -9.71
N GLU A 2 -4.82 16.60 -9.46
CA GLU A 2 -3.72 16.32 -10.40
C GLU A 2 -3.38 14.83 -10.52
N VAL A 3 -4.21 14.10 -11.27
CA VAL A 3 -3.92 12.74 -11.77
C VAL A 3 -2.57 12.69 -12.50
N ALA A 4 -2.25 13.75 -13.25
CA ALA A 4 -0.98 13.91 -13.96
C ALA A 4 0.25 13.80 -13.05
N GLY A 5 0.15 14.28 -11.80
CA GLY A 5 1.27 14.21 -10.85
C GLY A 5 1.69 12.78 -10.56
N ILE A 6 0.76 11.85 -10.40
CA ILE A 6 1.06 10.43 -10.15
C ILE A 6 1.70 9.78 -11.39
N GLU A 7 1.10 10.01 -12.56
CA GLU A 7 1.55 9.45 -13.84
C GLU A 7 2.99 9.88 -14.17
N ASP A 8 3.33 11.14 -13.89
CA ASP A 8 4.63 11.71 -14.21
C ASP A 8 5.72 11.38 -13.17
N THR A 9 5.35 10.88 -11.98
CA THR A 9 6.33 10.64 -10.90
C THR A 9 6.46 9.19 -10.43
N ILE A 10 5.37 8.57 -9.96
CA ILE A 10 5.46 7.28 -9.25
C ILE A 10 4.78 6.13 -10.00
N ALA A 11 4.02 6.44 -11.06
CA ALA A 11 3.47 5.41 -11.93
C ALA A 11 4.60 4.60 -12.58
N GLY A 12 4.45 3.28 -12.61
CA GLY A 12 5.49 2.38 -13.08
C GLY A 12 5.45 1.02 -12.43
N VAL A 13 6.51 0.25 -12.67
CA VAL A 13 6.71 -1.11 -12.16
C VAL A 13 7.91 -1.10 -11.22
N TRP A 14 7.67 -1.46 -9.96
CA TRP A 14 8.62 -1.36 -8.86
C TRP A 14 8.88 -2.74 -8.26
N ALA A 15 10.14 -3.14 -8.20
CA ALA A 15 10.56 -4.36 -7.50
C ALA A 15 11.09 -4.01 -6.11
N LEU A 16 10.65 -4.73 -5.09
CA LEU A 16 11.19 -4.55 -3.74
C LEU A 16 12.63 -5.08 -3.67
N TYR A 17 13.60 -4.19 -3.42
CA TYR A 17 15.02 -4.57 -3.29
C TYR A 17 15.55 -4.39 -1.86
N ARG A 18 14.87 -3.59 -1.04
CA ARG A 18 15.22 -3.33 0.38
C ARG A 18 13.94 -3.12 1.18
N ASN A 19 13.92 -3.61 2.41
CA ASN A 19 12.93 -3.23 3.41
C ASN A 19 13.63 -3.03 4.76
N GLU A 20 13.07 -2.17 5.59
CA GLU A 20 13.53 -1.94 6.96
C GLU A 20 12.36 -2.14 7.91
N ASN A 21 12.58 -2.90 8.99
CA ASN A 21 11.60 -3.11 10.05
C ASN A 21 10.23 -3.68 9.62
N LEU A 22 10.15 -4.41 8.49
CA LEU A 22 8.90 -5.06 8.06
C LEU A 22 8.37 -6.07 9.11
N ASP A 23 9.26 -6.80 9.80
CA ASP A 23 8.87 -7.70 10.91
C ASP A 23 8.17 -6.95 12.04
N GLY A 24 8.73 -5.80 12.42
CA GLY A 24 8.19 -4.94 13.48
C GLY A 24 6.84 -4.39 13.11
N TYR A 25 6.71 -3.83 11.89
CA TYR A 25 5.43 -3.35 11.38
C TYR A 25 4.34 -4.44 11.42
N LEU A 26 4.61 -5.62 10.87
CA LEU A 26 3.64 -6.71 10.85
C LEU A 26 3.31 -7.21 12.28
N LYS A 27 4.28 -7.16 13.20
CA LYS A 27 4.07 -7.52 14.60
C LYS A 27 3.11 -6.55 15.28
N GLU A 28 3.28 -5.25 15.08
CA GLU A 28 2.37 -4.22 15.59
C GLU A 28 0.96 -4.37 15.01
N CYS A 29 0.85 -4.72 13.72
CA CYS A 29 -0.44 -5.07 13.09
C CYS A 29 -1.07 -6.38 13.61
N GLY A 30 -0.47 -7.06 14.60
CA GLY A 30 -1.02 -8.27 15.20
C GLY A 30 -0.81 -9.55 14.37
N VAL A 31 0.02 -9.50 13.32
CA VAL A 31 0.33 -10.68 12.49
C VAL A 31 1.19 -11.66 13.28
N ASN A 32 0.80 -12.94 13.32
CA ASN A 32 1.53 -13.96 14.09
C ASN A 32 2.94 -14.24 13.54
N PHE A 33 3.84 -14.75 14.38
CA PHE A 33 5.26 -14.93 14.07
C PHE A 33 5.53 -15.71 12.77
N ILE A 34 4.82 -16.81 12.55
CA ILE A 34 5.03 -17.67 11.37
C ILE A 34 4.67 -16.90 10.10
N LEU A 35 3.51 -16.24 10.09
CA LEU A 35 3.09 -15.43 8.94
C LEU A 35 4.04 -14.26 8.67
N ARG A 36 4.62 -13.63 9.70
CA ARG A 36 5.60 -12.55 9.51
C ARG A 36 6.88 -13.02 8.82
N LYS A 37 7.39 -14.20 9.17
CA LYS A 37 8.59 -14.76 8.52
C LYS A 37 8.33 -15.13 7.07
N LEU A 38 7.16 -15.69 6.78
CA LEU A 38 6.75 -15.94 5.40
C LEU A 38 6.59 -14.63 4.61
N ALA A 39 5.97 -13.60 5.19
CA ALA A 39 5.82 -12.30 4.56
C ALA A 39 7.16 -11.63 4.24
N GLN A 40 8.14 -11.69 5.16
CA GLN A 40 9.51 -11.22 4.91
C GLN A 40 10.16 -11.94 3.75
N ALA A 41 10.13 -13.26 3.73
CA ALA A 41 10.72 -14.04 2.64
C ALA A 41 10.02 -13.78 1.30
N ALA A 42 8.69 -13.68 1.31
CA ALA A 42 7.88 -13.42 0.13
C ALA A 42 8.05 -12.00 -0.42
N SER A 43 8.34 -11.02 0.45
CA SER A 43 8.43 -9.60 0.07
C SER A 43 9.47 -9.33 -1.02
N LEU A 44 10.58 -10.07 -1.02
CA LEU A 44 11.64 -9.97 -2.04
C LEU A 44 11.18 -10.35 -3.46
N TYR A 45 10.04 -11.02 -3.57
CA TYR A 45 9.43 -11.44 -4.84
C TYR A 45 8.19 -10.61 -5.20
N VAL A 46 7.97 -9.49 -4.52
CA VAL A 46 6.85 -8.59 -4.79
C VAL A 46 7.26 -7.53 -5.81
N THR A 47 6.49 -7.46 -6.89
CA THR A 47 6.50 -6.37 -7.85
C THR A 47 5.23 -5.55 -7.67
N MET A 48 5.37 -4.27 -7.35
CA MET A 48 4.28 -3.31 -7.29
C MET A 48 4.12 -2.63 -8.65
N VAL A 49 2.90 -2.51 -9.14
CA VAL A 49 2.55 -1.72 -10.33
C VAL A 49 1.62 -0.61 -9.89
N ILE A 50 2.02 0.64 -10.14
CA ILE A 50 1.20 1.82 -9.88
C ILE A 50 0.81 2.42 -11.23
N SER A 51 -0.48 2.65 -11.44
CA SER A 51 -0.99 3.29 -12.65
C SER A 51 -2.22 4.15 -12.34
N MET A 52 -2.55 5.04 -13.26
CA MET A 52 -3.85 5.71 -13.32
C MET A 52 -4.66 5.10 -14.47
N GLU A 53 -5.89 4.69 -14.18
CA GLU A 53 -6.81 4.10 -15.16
C GLU A 53 -8.19 4.72 -15.00
N ASP A 54 -8.74 5.29 -16.07
CA ASP A 54 -10.05 5.95 -16.04
C ASP A 54 -10.15 7.06 -14.96
N GLY A 55 -9.04 7.74 -14.68
CA GLY A 55 -8.95 8.74 -13.62
C GLY A 55 -8.90 8.18 -12.19
N GLN A 56 -8.78 6.86 -12.04
CA GLN A 56 -8.65 6.18 -10.74
C GLN A 56 -7.23 5.66 -10.54
N LEU A 57 -6.77 5.68 -9.30
CA LEU A 57 -5.52 5.05 -8.90
C LEU A 57 -5.70 3.54 -8.93
N ARG A 58 -4.74 2.83 -9.54
CA ARG A 58 -4.63 1.38 -9.44
C ARG A 58 -3.27 1.01 -8.86
N ILE A 59 -3.29 0.19 -7.81
CA ILE A 59 -2.10 -0.41 -7.21
C ILE A 59 -2.25 -1.93 -7.28
N GLN A 60 -1.34 -2.57 -8.01
CA GLN A 60 -1.27 -4.02 -8.09
C GLN A 60 0.01 -4.50 -7.40
N ASN A 61 -0.10 -5.54 -6.58
CA ASN A 61 1.07 -6.28 -6.12
C ASN A 61 1.05 -7.65 -6.78
N LYS A 62 2.13 -7.99 -7.49
CA LYS A 62 2.35 -9.29 -8.12
C LYS A 62 3.42 -10.03 -7.35
N GLY A 63 3.14 -11.26 -6.94
CA GLY A 63 4.07 -12.06 -6.14
C GLY A 63 3.39 -13.31 -5.57
N PRO A 64 3.89 -13.84 -4.44
CA PRO A 64 3.28 -15.03 -3.80
C PRO A 64 1.81 -14.83 -3.40
N LYS A 65 1.42 -13.59 -3.11
CA LYS A 65 0.02 -13.18 -2.96
C LYS A 65 -0.23 -11.98 -3.87
N ASN A 66 -1.12 -12.15 -4.84
CA ASN A 66 -1.52 -11.06 -5.72
C ASN A 66 -2.58 -10.19 -5.05
N THR A 67 -2.47 -8.88 -5.25
CA THR A 67 -3.53 -7.92 -4.91
C THR A 67 -3.73 -6.94 -6.06
N ASP A 68 -4.95 -6.48 -6.25
CA ASP A 68 -5.31 -5.52 -7.28
C ASP A 68 -6.38 -4.59 -6.72
N HIS A 69 -6.00 -3.34 -6.50
CA HIS A 69 -6.87 -2.33 -5.90
C HIS A 69 -6.98 -1.15 -6.86
N LYS A 70 -8.21 -0.80 -7.23
CA LYS A 70 -8.53 0.37 -8.05
C LYS A 70 -9.52 1.25 -7.29
N ALA A 71 -9.17 2.53 -7.12
CA ALA A 71 -9.98 3.46 -6.34
C ALA A 71 -9.78 4.91 -6.80
N PRO A 72 -10.83 5.75 -6.76
CA PRO A 72 -10.66 7.19 -6.95
C PRO A 72 -9.85 7.81 -5.81
N LEU A 73 -9.04 8.82 -6.12
CA LEU A 73 -8.40 9.64 -5.09
C LEU A 73 -9.45 10.43 -4.30
N GLY A 74 -9.23 10.62 -3.00
CA GLY A 74 -10.09 11.37 -2.10
C GLY A 74 -11.39 10.66 -1.69
N THR A 75 -11.62 9.44 -2.17
CA THR A 75 -12.83 8.67 -1.88
C THR A 75 -12.54 7.58 -0.85
N GLU A 76 -13.39 7.48 0.16
CA GLU A 76 -13.36 6.39 1.13
C GLU A 76 -13.82 5.08 0.50
N ILE A 77 -13.01 4.03 0.66
CA ILE A 77 -13.33 2.67 0.25
C ILE A 77 -13.26 1.72 1.45
N PHE A 78 -14.00 0.61 1.40
CA PHE A 78 -13.93 -0.44 2.42
C PHE A 78 -12.96 -1.54 1.98
N ILE A 79 -12.05 -1.89 2.88
CA ILE A 79 -11.04 -2.93 2.69
C ILE A 79 -10.98 -3.84 3.92
N THR A 80 -10.15 -4.87 3.86
CA THR A 80 -9.75 -5.63 5.05
C THR A 80 -8.23 -5.70 5.15
N ASP A 81 -7.72 -5.67 6.38
CA ASP A 81 -6.29 -5.86 6.63
C ASP A 81 -5.84 -7.32 6.34
N LEU A 82 -4.56 -7.61 6.59
CA LEU A 82 -3.98 -8.95 6.41
C LEU A 82 -4.60 -10.02 7.31
N MET A 83 -5.29 -9.62 8.39
CA MET A 83 -5.95 -10.47 9.36
C MET A 83 -7.48 -10.50 9.16
N HIS A 84 -7.98 -9.96 8.05
CA HIS A 84 -9.40 -9.86 7.68
C HIS A 84 -10.22 -8.93 8.59
N ASN A 85 -9.58 -8.01 9.31
CA ASN A 85 -10.29 -6.98 10.05
C ASN A 85 -10.79 -5.90 9.09
N PRO A 86 -12.05 -5.43 9.22
CA PRO A 86 -12.60 -4.41 8.34
C PRO A 86 -11.96 -3.04 8.61
N MET A 87 -11.62 -2.33 7.54
CA MET A 87 -11.06 -0.99 7.55
C MET A 87 -11.69 -0.12 6.46
N LYS A 88 -11.55 1.20 6.61
CA LYS A 88 -11.78 2.21 5.59
C LYS A 88 -10.44 2.70 5.09
N GLU A 89 -10.32 3.01 3.81
CA GLU A 89 -9.09 3.51 3.21
C GLU A 89 -9.38 4.71 2.31
N VAL A 90 -8.47 5.69 2.31
CA VAL A 90 -8.50 6.84 1.40
C VAL A 90 -7.10 7.03 0.82
N HIS A 91 -7.03 7.22 -0.49
CA HIS A 91 -5.81 7.62 -1.19
C HIS A 91 -5.85 9.10 -1.51
N THR A 92 -4.79 9.84 -1.18
CA THR A 92 -4.65 11.26 -1.51
C THR A 92 -3.29 11.52 -2.15
N TRP A 93 -3.24 12.49 -3.05
CA TRP A 93 -2.00 12.99 -3.64
C TRP A 93 -1.71 14.36 -3.05
N ASP A 94 -0.60 14.49 -2.33
CA ASP A 94 -0.14 15.75 -1.72
C ASP A 94 1.37 15.88 -1.88
N LYS A 95 1.85 17.02 -2.37
CA LYS A 95 3.29 17.34 -2.46
C LYS A 95 4.17 16.24 -3.08
N ASN A 96 3.71 15.66 -4.20
CA ASN A 96 4.38 14.53 -4.89
C ASN A 96 4.45 13.23 -4.07
N GLN A 97 3.58 13.08 -3.08
CA GLN A 97 3.45 11.89 -2.27
C GLN A 97 2.05 11.30 -2.41
N LEU A 98 1.98 9.99 -2.61
CA LEU A 98 0.75 9.24 -2.53
C LEU A 98 0.58 8.78 -1.08
N VAL A 99 -0.37 9.40 -0.39
CA VAL A 99 -0.68 9.10 1.01
C VAL A 99 -1.92 8.21 1.05
N THR A 100 -1.74 6.99 1.52
CA THR A 100 -2.81 6.07 1.89
C THR A 100 -3.03 6.15 3.40
N VAL A 101 -4.26 6.47 3.81
CA VAL A 101 -4.67 6.39 5.21
C VAL A 101 -5.71 5.28 5.31
N SER A 102 -5.50 4.32 6.21
CA SER A 102 -6.44 3.23 6.47
C SER A 102 -6.82 3.22 7.94
N GLU A 103 -8.11 3.31 8.24
CA GLU A 103 -8.66 3.41 9.59
C GLU A 103 -9.58 2.22 9.91
N PRO A 104 -9.56 1.67 11.15
CA PRO A 104 -10.45 0.59 11.54
C PRO A 104 -11.92 1.04 11.52
N THR A 105 -12.83 0.20 11.03
CA THR A 105 -14.27 0.45 11.19
C THR A 105 -14.71 0.22 12.64
N PRO A 106 -15.88 0.71 13.07
CA PRO A 106 -16.43 0.40 14.40
C PRO A 106 -16.45 -1.11 14.67
N GLY A 107 -15.88 -1.54 15.80
CA GLY A 107 -15.78 -2.95 16.19
C GLY A 107 -14.62 -3.75 15.55
N SER A 108 -13.85 -3.13 14.65
CA SER A 108 -12.63 -3.73 14.09
C SER A 108 -11.51 -3.81 15.12
N LYS A 109 -10.67 -4.84 15.02
CA LYS A 109 -9.47 -5.04 15.85
C LYS A 109 -8.18 -4.57 15.18
N ALA A 110 -8.28 -4.03 13.96
CA ALA A 110 -7.13 -3.45 13.27
C ALA A 110 -6.59 -2.22 13.99
N LEU A 111 -5.34 -1.87 13.68
CA LEU A 111 -4.77 -0.57 14.03
C LEU A 111 -4.83 0.37 12.83
N PRO A 112 -5.00 1.69 13.05
CA PRO A 112 -4.87 2.65 11.97
C PRO A 112 -3.46 2.60 11.38
N THR A 113 -3.36 2.72 10.05
CA THR A 113 -2.09 2.74 9.33
C THR A 113 -2.05 3.87 8.33
N ARG A 114 -0.85 4.38 8.08
CA ARG A 114 -0.59 5.42 7.09
C ARG A 114 0.64 5.01 6.29
N VAL A 115 0.46 4.87 4.98
CA VAL A 115 1.53 4.54 4.03
C VAL A 115 1.74 5.73 3.11
N ILE A 116 2.97 6.20 3.00
CA ILE A 116 3.34 7.29 2.09
C ILE A 116 4.20 6.66 1.00
N ARG A 117 3.91 6.95 -0.26
CA ARG A 117 4.77 6.56 -1.39
C ARG A 117 5.31 7.79 -2.06
N GLU A 118 6.62 7.86 -2.20
CA GLU A 118 7.30 8.98 -2.84
C GLU A 118 8.50 8.51 -3.66
N LEU A 119 8.88 9.31 -4.66
CA LEU A 119 10.05 9.07 -5.47
C LEU A 119 11.25 9.82 -4.88
N VAL A 120 12.28 9.09 -4.45
CA VAL A 120 13.53 9.65 -3.92
C VAL A 120 14.69 9.08 -4.74
N GLU A 121 15.43 9.95 -5.44
CA GLU A 121 16.59 9.55 -6.26
C GLU A 121 16.29 8.40 -7.26
N GLY A 122 15.09 8.39 -7.83
CA GLY A 122 14.64 7.35 -8.76
C GLY A 122 14.18 6.04 -8.12
N GLN A 123 14.05 6.01 -6.79
CA GLN A 123 13.54 4.87 -6.02
C GLN A 123 12.17 5.21 -5.44
N LEU A 124 11.23 4.26 -5.53
CA LEU A 124 9.97 4.35 -4.80
C LEU A 124 10.19 3.94 -3.34
N VAL A 125 9.98 4.87 -2.41
CA VAL A 125 10.12 4.64 -0.97
C VAL A 125 8.73 4.59 -0.33
N MET A 126 8.50 3.65 0.59
CA MET A 126 7.29 3.55 1.41
C MET A 126 7.57 3.04 2.82
#